data_AF-A0A7K5V0V7-F1
#
_entry.id   AF-A0A7K5V0V7-F1
#
_cell.length_a   1.000
_cell.length_b   1.000
_cell.length_c   1.000
_cell.angle_alpha   90.00
_cell.angle_beta   90.00
_cell.angle_gamma   90.00
#
_symmetry.space_group_name_H-M   'P 1'
#
loop_
_entity.id
_entity.type
_entity.pdbx_description
1 polymer ?
#
loop_
_entity_poly.entity_id
_entity_poly.type
_entity_poly.pdbx_seq_one_letter_code
_entity_poly.pdbx_strand_id
1 'polypeptide(L)'
;MLTAEDKKLIQQVWGKVCGAEEEIGAEALFRMFCAHPPTKTYFPHFDLSQCSDQIRNHGKKVLTALGLGIKNLDNLSQALSELSNLHAYNLRVDPVNFK
;
A
#
# COMPACT_ATOMS: atom_id res chain seq x y z
N MET A 1 18.29 -1.78 6.42
CA MET A 1 18.60 -0.95 5.22
C MET A 1 18.64 -1.89 4.03
N LEU A 2 18.09 -1.50 2.88
CA LEU A 2 18.07 -2.36 1.69
C LEU A 2 19.47 -2.42 1.05
N THR A 3 19.94 -3.64 0.76
CA THR A 3 21.18 -3.87 -0.01
C THR A 3 21.00 -3.50 -1.49
N ALA A 4 22.08 -3.50 -2.27
CA ALA A 4 21.99 -3.28 -3.71
C ALA A 4 21.21 -4.42 -4.39
N GLU A 5 21.42 -5.65 -3.93
CA GLU A 5 20.72 -6.85 -4.37
C GLU A 5 19.22 -6.75 -4.08
N ASP A 6 18.84 -6.31 -2.87
CA ASP A 6 17.43 -6.10 -2.49
C ASP A 6 16.75 -5.08 -3.41
N LYS A 7 17.40 -3.93 -3.65
CA LYS A 7 16.85 -2.87 -4.50
C LYS A 7 16.65 -3.36 -5.94
N LYS A 8 17.62 -4.09 -6.48
CA LYS A 8 17.52 -4.68 -7.83
C LYS A 8 16.37 -5.68 -7.90
N LEU A 9 16.23 -6.55 -6.91
CA LEU A 9 15.14 -7.53 -6.87
C LEU A 9 13.77 -6.85 -6.78
N ILE A 10 13.63 -5.85 -5.92
CA ILE A 10 12.40 -5.06 -5.77
C ILE A 10 12.00 -4.43 -7.10
N GLN A 11 12.94 -3.78 -7.80
CA GLN A 11 12.68 -3.16 -9.10
C GLN A 11 12.29 -4.19 -10.17
N GLN A 12 12.94 -5.35 -10.20
CA GLN A 12 12.60 -6.42 -11.13
C GLN A 12 11.20 -6.99 -10.88
N VAL A 13 10.83 -7.21 -9.62
CA VAL A 13 9.49 -7.68 -9.25
C VAL A 13 8.45 -6.61 -9.60
N TRP A 14 8.73 -5.35 -9.28
CA TRP A 14 7.83 -4.24 -9.59
C TRP A 14 7.56 -4.11 -11.09
N GLY A 15 8.55 -4.37 -11.94
CA GLY A 15 8.38 -4.39 -13.40
C GLY A 15 7.31 -5.38 -13.88
N LYS A 16 7.00 -6.42 -13.12
CA LYS A 16 5.93 -7.39 -13.42
C LYS A 16 4.56 -6.98 -12.87
N VAL A 17 4.54 -6.09 -11.87
CA VAL A 17 3.34 -5.57 -11.20
C VAL A 17 2.82 -4.30 -11.88
N CYS A 18 3.72 -3.54 -12.50
CA CYS A 18 3.41 -2.28 -13.20
C CYS A 18 2.29 -2.47 -14.24
N GLY A 19 1.25 -1.65 -14.14
CA GLY A 19 0.04 -1.74 -14.97
C GLY A 19 -1.09 -2.60 -14.38
N ALA A 20 -0.85 -3.33 -13.30
CA ALA A 20 -1.84 -4.14 -12.58
C ALA A 20 -2.08 -3.62 -11.14
N GLU A 21 -1.76 -2.36 -10.85
CA GLU A 21 -1.80 -1.77 -9.51
C GLU A 21 -3.18 -1.85 -8.87
N GLU A 22 -4.23 -1.69 -9.68
CA GLU A 22 -5.61 -1.70 -9.21
C GLU A 22 -6.07 -3.10 -8.81
N GLU A 23 -5.79 -4.11 -9.63
CA GLU A 23 -6.16 -5.50 -9.36
C GLU A 23 -5.40 -6.04 -8.16
N ILE A 24 -4.07 -5.93 -8.17
CA ILE A 24 -3.20 -6.43 -7.10
C ILE A 24 -3.45 -5.67 -5.80
N GLY A 25 -3.66 -4.36 -5.87
CA GLY A 25 -3.98 -3.55 -4.71
C GLY A 25 -5.34 -3.89 -4.10
N ALA A 26 -6.37 -4.11 -4.94
CA ALA A 26 -7.69 -4.52 -4.47
C ALA A 26 -7.62 -5.88 -3.78
N GLU A 27 -6.92 -6.84 -4.39
CA GLU A 27 -6.75 -8.18 -3.85
C GLU A 27 -6.02 -8.16 -2.49
N ALA A 28 -4.92 -7.40 -2.39
CA ALA A 28 -4.16 -7.28 -1.15
C ALA A 28 -5.01 -6.72 0.00
N LEU A 29 -5.76 -5.64 -0.25
CA LEU A 29 -6.66 -5.05 0.76
C LEU A 29 -7.79 -5.99 1.15
N PHE A 30 -8.42 -6.66 0.18
CA PHE A 30 -9.49 -7.61 0.47
C PHE A 30 -8.97 -8.79 1.32
N ARG A 31 -7.80 -9.33 1.00
CA ARG A 31 -7.13 -10.38 1.80
C ARG A 31 -6.81 -9.88 3.22
N MET A 32 -6.33 -8.64 3.38
CA MET A 32 -6.10 -8.03 4.69
C MET A 32 -7.39 -7.97 5.51
N PHE A 33 -8.50 -7.51 4.92
CA PHE A 33 -9.78 -7.45 5.61
C PHE A 33 -10.32 -8.83 6.01
N CYS A 34 -10.05 -9.88 5.23
CA CYS A 34 -10.44 -11.24 5.55
C CYS A 34 -9.55 -11.87 6.63
N ALA A 35 -8.23 -11.78 6.48
CA ALA A 35 -7.25 -12.40 7.37
C ALA A 35 -7.06 -11.65 8.69
N HIS A 36 -7.25 -10.33 8.67
CA HIS A 36 -7.09 -9.44 9.82
C HIS A 36 -8.32 -8.54 10.00
N PRO A 37 -9.48 -9.09 10.41
CA PRO A 37 -10.72 -8.32 10.56
C PRO A 37 -10.62 -7.01 11.37
N PRO A 38 -9.76 -6.87 12.41
CA PRO A 38 -9.60 -5.60 13.12
C PRO A 38 -9.19 -4.41 12.22
N THR A 39 -8.50 -4.66 11.11
CA THR A 39 -8.10 -3.62 10.15
C THR A 39 -9.30 -2.90 9.52
N LYS A 40 -10.50 -3.54 9.49
CA LYS A 40 -11.74 -2.93 9.00
C LYS A 40 -12.16 -1.70 9.80
N THR A 41 -11.71 -1.57 11.05
CA THR A 41 -12.03 -0.41 11.92
C THR A 41 -11.54 0.92 11.36
N TYR A 42 -10.52 0.93 10.48
CA TYR A 42 -10.05 2.12 9.79
C TYR A 42 -10.90 2.52 8.57
N PHE A 43 -11.82 1.65 8.14
CA PHE A 43 -12.62 1.83 6.92
C PHE A 43 -14.14 1.74 7.16
N PRO A 44 -14.71 2.39 8.19
CA PRO A 44 -16.16 2.32 8.46
C PRO A 44 -17.01 2.99 7.37
N HIS A 45 -16.38 3.77 6.49
CA HIS A 45 -16.99 4.53 5.41
C HIS A 45 -16.84 3.84 4.03
N PHE A 46 -16.31 2.61 4.00
CA PHE A 46 -16.17 1.83 2.78
C PHE A 46 -17.23 0.72 2.72
N ASP A 47 -17.72 0.47 1.51
CA ASP A 47 -18.20 -0.83 1.10
C ASP A 47 -17.00 -1.79 1.02
N LEU A 48 -16.98 -2.78 1.91
CA LEU A 48 -15.93 -3.79 2.02
C LEU A 48 -16.31 -5.12 1.34
N SER A 49 -17.35 -5.14 0.51
CA SER A 49 -17.68 -6.31 -0.30
C SER A 49 -16.55 -6.66 -1.27
N GLN A 50 -16.50 -7.93 -1.67
CA GLN A 50 -15.61 -8.35 -2.76
C GLN A 50 -15.90 -7.50 -4.01
N CYS A 51 -14.86 -7.08 -4.70
CA CYS A 51 -14.93 -6.24 -5.92
C CYS A 51 -15.52 -4.83 -5.74
N SER A 52 -15.70 -4.33 -4.50
CA SER A 52 -16.11 -2.94 -4.27
C SER A 52 -15.16 -1.96 -4.97
N ASP A 53 -15.74 -0.96 -5.65
CA ASP A 53 -14.97 0.10 -6.30
C ASP A 53 -14.16 0.93 -5.30
N GLN A 54 -14.60 1.04 -4.04
CA GLN A 54 -13.84 1.73 -3.00
C GLN A 54 -12.56 0.96 -2.66
N ILE A 55 -12.62 -0.37 -2.56
CA ILE A 55 -11.43 -1.21 -2.34
C ILE A 55 -10.49 -1.12 -3.55
N ARG A 56 -11.01 -1.21 -4.78
CA ARG A 56 -10.20 -1.10 -6.01
C ARG A 56 -9.48 0.24 -6.11
N ASN A 57 -10.21 1.33 -5.95
CA ASN A 57 -9.66 2.67 -6.02
C ASN A 57 -8.64 2.94 -4.92
N HIS A 58 -8.88 2.44 -3.69
CA HIS A 58 -7.91 2.59 -2.61
C HIS A 58 -6.66 1.71 -2.84
N GLY A 59 -6.84 0.47 -3.28
CA GLY A 59 -5.75 -0.45 -3.63
C GLY A 59 -4.83 0.16 -4.68
N LYS A 60 -5.40 0.75 -5.73
CA LYS A 60 -4.63 1.47 -6.76
C LYS A 60 -3.79 2.61 -6.16
N LYS A 61 -4.34 3.40 -5.23
CA LYS A 61 -3.60 4.49 -4.55
C LYS A 61 -2.42 3.93 -3.75
N VAL A 62 -2.62 2.85 -3.00
CA VAL A 62 -1.57 2.19 -2.22
C VAL A 62 -0.44 1.69 -3.13
N LEU A 63 -0.77 0.98 -4.19
CA LEU A 63 0.23 0.43 -5.12
C LEU A 63 0.92 1.54 -5.94
N THR A 64 0.22 2.61 -6.29
CA THR A 64 0.84 3.79 -6.91
C THR A 64 1.87 4.42 -5.98
N ALA A 65 1.56 4.58 -4.70
CA ALA A 65 2.51 5.08 -3.70
C ALA A 65 3.70 4.13 -3.51
N LEU A 66 3.48 2.82 -3.51
CA LEU A 66 4.55 1.83 -3.46
C LEU A 66 5.47 1.96 -4.69
N GLY A 67 4.91 2.14 -5.88
CA GLY A 67 5.66 2.41 -7.11
C GLY A 67 6.50 3.69 -7.05
N LEU A 68 5.97 4.76 -6.43
CA LEU A 68 6.73 5.99 -6.18
C LEU A 68 7.91 5.71 -5.22
N GLY A 69 7.70 4.95 -4.15
CA GLY A 69 8.77 4.53 -3.24
C GLY A 69 9.84 3.70 -3.94
N ILE A 70 9.44 2.75 -4.79
CA ILE A 70 10.35 1.87 -5.53
C ILE A 70 11.21 2.66 -6.55
N LYS A 71 10.67 3.73 -7.13
CA LYS A 71 11.45 4.66 -7.96
C LYS A 71 12.46 5.48 -7.16
N ASN A 72 12.30 5.58 -5.84
CA ASN A 72 13.10 6.42 -4.94
C ASN A 72 13.66 5.63 -3.74
N LEU A 73 14.14 4.40 -3.96
CA LEU A 73 14.57 3.50 -2.86
C LEU A 73 15.72 4.06 -2.01
N ASP A 74 16.53 4.96 -2.55
CA ASP A 74 17.60 5.65 -1.82
C ASP A 74 17.11 6.85 -1.00
N ASN A 75 15.86 7.29 -1.22
CA ASN A 75 15.30 8.51 -0.61
C ASN A 75 13.82 8.37 -0.25
N LEU A 76 13.46 7.21 0.33
CA LEU A 76 12.08 6.84 0.66
C LEU A 76 11.38 7.84 1.58
N SER A 77 12.10 8.34 2.59
CA SER A 77 11.54 9.28 3.58
C SER A 77 11.07 10.57 2.94
N GLN A 78 11.83 11.12 1.99
CA GLN A 78 11.42 12.30 1.24
C GLN A 78 10.28 11.98 0.28
N ALA A 79 10.41 10.90 -0.49
CA ALA A 79 9.44 10.51 -1.51
C ALA A 79 8.03 10.22 -0.95
N LEU A 80 7.94 9.72 0.29
CA LEU A 80 6.68 9.35 0.94
C LEU A 80 6.35 10.25 2.14
N SER A 81 6.99 11.41 2.27
CA SER A 81 6.86 12.31 3.43
C SER A 81 5.43 12.75 3.70
N GLU A 82 4.67 13.13 2.67
CA GLU A 82 3.26 13.51 2.79
C GLU A 82 2.38 12.35 3.29
N LEU A 83 2.61 11.14 2.79
CA LEU A 83 1.89 9.94 3.22
C LEU A 83 2.26 9.55 4.66
N SER A 84 3.53 9.71 5.04
CA SER A 84 3.98 9.51 6.42
C SER A 84 3.23 10.44 7.37
N ASN A 85 3.17 11.74 7.04
CA ASN A 85 2.44 12.73 7.84
C ASN A 85 0.94 12.42 7.91
N LEU A 86 0.33 12.04 6.79
CA LEU A 86 -1.08 11.66 6.74
C LEU A 86 -1.39 10.50 7.69
N HIS A 87 -0.59 9.43 7.64
CA HIS A 87 -0.81 8.25 8.49
C HIS A 87 -0.52 8.53 9.97
N ALA A 88 0.53 9.31 10.26
CA ALA A 88 0.94 9.61 11.62
C ALA A 88 -0.03 10.57 12.35
N TYR A 89 -0.44 11.65 11.69
CA TYR A 89 -1.14 12.75 12.37
C TYR A 89 -2.65 12.77 12.15
N ASN A 90 -3.12 12.35 10.97
CA ASN A 90 -4.52 12.46 10.59
C ASN A 90 -5.24 11.11 10.73
N LEU A 91 -4.72 10.07 10.08
CA LEU A 91 -5.36 8.75 10.10
C LEU A 91 -5.05 7.97 11.38
N ARG A 92 -3.88 8.21 11.98
CA ARG A 92 -3.42 7.62 13.26
C ARG A 92 -3.56 6.09 13.26
N VAL A 93 -3.16 5.47 12.16
CA VAL A 93 -3.16 4.01 12.03
C VAL A 93 -2.13 3.43 12.99
N ASP A 94 -2.52 2.44 13.80
CA ASP A 94 -1.60 1.80 14.72
C ASP A 94 -0.49 1.10 13.91
N PRO A 95 0.80 1.34 14.22
CA PRO A 95 1.94 0.75 13.51
C PRO A 95 1.88 -0.77 13.34
N VAL A 96 1.16 -1.50 14.19
CA VAL A 96 0.98 -2.96 14.05
C VAL A 96 0.30 -3.35 12.74
N ASN A 97 -0.52 -2.48 12.15
CA ASN A 97 -1.28 -2.76 10.93
C ASN A 97 -0.47 -2.55 9.63
N PHE A 98 0.80 -2.14 9.72
CA PHE A 98 1.70 -2.01 8.56
C PHE A 98 2.61 -3.24 8.35
N LYS A 99 2.45 -4.29 9.17
CA LYS A 99 3.27 -5.50 9.13
C LYS A 99 2.77 -6.52 8.11
#